data_AF-A0A2A5GTK3-F1
#
_entry.id   AF-A0A2A5GTK3-F1
#
_cell.length_a   1.000
_cell.length_b   1.000
_cell.length_c   1.000
_cell.angle_alpha   90.00
_cell.angle_beta   90.00
_cell.angle_gamma   90.00
#
_symmetry.space_group_name_H-M   'P 1'
#
loop_
_entity.id
_entity.type
_entity.pdbx_description
1 polymer ?
#
loop_
_entity_poly.entity_id
_entity_poly.type
_entity_poly.pdbx_seq_one_letter_code
_entity_poly.pdbx_strand_id
1 'polypeptide(L)' 'MQHQTLLKAIIVMVCGGALLCIVQLWTSLLAWDIFFKVLITLGILIVLAAFGLVAKADLGTHKKLKDNNYLD' A
#
# COMPACT_ATOMS: atom_id res chain seq x y z
N MET A 1 9.40 0.51 14.79
CA MET A 1 8.75 1.77 14.34
C MET A 1 8.39 1.81 12.85
N GLN A 2 9.19 1.25 11.91
CA GLN A 2 8.91 1.38 10.46
C GLN A 2 7.61 0.71 9.94
N HIS A 3 7.12 -0.37 10.57
CA HIS A 3 5.90 -1.05 10.11
C HIS A 3 4.66 -0.16 10.16
N GLN A 4 4.55 0.71 11.18
CA GLN A 4 3.38 1.60 11.29
C GLN A 4 3.40 2.74 10.26
N THR A 5 4.58 3.19 9.83
CA THR A 5 4.70 4.22 8.79
C THR A 5 4.27 3.70 7.43
N LEU A 6 4.68 2.48 7.04
CA LEU A 6 4.26 1.87 5.78
C LEU A 6 2.75 1.57 5.77
N LEU A 7 2.21 1.10 6.89
CA LEU A 7 0.78 0.80 7.01
C LEU A 7 -0.05 2.09 6.94
N LYS A 8 0.36 3.17 7.62
CA LYS A 8 -0.25 4.50 7.47
C LYS A 8 -0.15 5.03 6.05
N ALA A 9 0.99 4.85 5.37
CA ALA A 9 1.17 5.28 3.99
C ALA A 9 0.19 4.55 3.04
N ILE A 10 0.00 3.24 3.20
CA ILE A 10 -0.98 2.47 2.42
C ILE A 10 -2.40 2.97 2.68
N ILE A 11 -2.77 3.20 3.93
CA ILE A 11 -4.11 3.73 4.27
C ILE A 11 -4.33 5.10 3.63
N VAL A 12 -3.35 6.01 3.72
CA VAL A 12 -3.45 7.34 3.10
C VAL A 12 -3.56 7.24 1.58
N MET A 13 -2.81 6.34 0.93
CA MET A 13 -2.92 6.11 -0.52
C MET A 13 -4.30 5.59 -0.92
N VAL A 14 -4.86 4.65 -0.15
CA VAL A 14 -6.21 4.11 -0.40
C VAL A 14 -7.28 5.18 -0.21
N CYS A 15 -7.23 5.92 0.91
CA CYS A 15 -8.17 7.01 1.18
C CYS A 15 -8.04 8.15 0.14
N GLY A 16 -6.82 8.48 -0.28
CA GLY A 16 -6.55 9.46 -1.34
C GLY A 16 -7.11 9.02 -2.69
N GLY A 17 -6.95 7.74 -3.05
CA GLY A 17 -7.55 7.15 -4.25
C GLY A 17 -9.08 7.19 -4.22
N ALA A 18 -9.68 6.87 -3.07
CA ALA A 18 -11.14 6.93 -2.90
C ALA A 18 -11.67 8.37 -3.03
N LEU A 19 -10.99 9.36 -2.43
CA LEU A 19 -11.34 10.76 -2.60
C LEU A 19 -11.18 11.22 -4.05
N LEU A 20 -10.14 10.78 -4.76
CA LEU A 20 -9.96 11.04 -6.19
C LEU A 20 -11.13 10.49 -7.01
N CYS A 21 -11.63 9.29 -6.71
CA CYS A 21 -12.81 8.73 -7.37
C CYS A 21 -14.07 9.58 -7.13
N ILE A 22 -14.28 10.02 -5.88
CA ILE A 22 -15.42 10.87 -5.55
C ILE A 22 -15.28 12.20 -6.29
N VAL A 23 -14.14 12.89 -6.21
CA VAL A 23 -13.95 14.17 -6.90
C VAL A 23 -14.15 14.01 -8.41
N GLN A 24 -13.56 12.98 -9.03
CA GLN A 24 -13.71 12.71 -10.45
C GLN A 24 -15.18 12.49 -10.86
N LEU A 25 -15.97 11.78 -10.06
CA LEU A 25 -17.40 11.55 -10.34
C LEU A 25 -18.20 12.86 -10.38
N TRP A 26 -17.88 13.81 -9.50
CA TRP A 26 -18.64 15.05 -9.38
C TRP A 26 -18.14 16.16 -10.29
N THR A 27 -16.84 16.23 -10.55
CA THR A 27 -16.24 17.35 -11.30
C THR A 27 -15.72 16.97 -12.69
N SER A 28 -15.65 15.68 -13.04
CA SER A 28 -15.02 15.18 -14.28
C SER A 28 -13.73 15.93 -14.61
N LEU A 29 -12.86 16.06 -13.60
CA LEU A 29 -11.69 16.94 -13.65
C LEU A 29 -10.66 16.46 -14.68
N LEU A 30 -10.59 15.15 -14.88
CA LEU A 30 -9.72 14.49 -15.85
C LEU A 30 -10.55 13.80 -16.94
N ALA A 31 -9.95 13.60 -18.11
CA ALA A 31 -10.53 12.69 -19.11
C ALA A 31 -10.58 11.26 -18.52
N TRP A 32 -11.67 10.54 -18.79
CA TRP A 32 -11.89 9.19 -18.25
C TRP A 32 -10.74 8.23 -18.54
N ASP A 33 -10.13 8.30 -19.73
CA ASP A 33 -8.96 7.50 -20.09
C ASP A 33 -7.75 7.75 -19.17
N ILE A 34 -7.45 9.02 -18.86
CA ILE A 34 -6.35 9.41 -17.98
C ILE A 34 -6.66 8.99 -16.54
N PHE A 35 -7.92 9.19 -16.10
CA PHE A 35 -8.34 8.80 -14.76
C PHE A 35 -8.17 7.30 -14.51
N PHE A 36 -8.60 6.44 -15.44
CA PHE A 36 -8.41 4.99 -15.31
C PHE A 36 -6.93 4.60 -15.27
N LYS A 37 -6.09 5.23 -16.10
CA LYS A 37 -4.64 5.00 -16.06
C LYS A 37 -4.06 5.36 -14.70
N VAL A 38 -4.41 6.52 -14.15
CA VAL A 38 -3.97 6.96 -12.81
C VAL A 38 -4.46 5.99 -11.73
N LEU A 39 -5.71 5.56 -11.77
CA LEU A 39 -6.31 4.66 -10.78
C LEU A 39 -5.62 3.28 -10.80
N ILE A 40 -5.36 2.74 -11.99
CA ILE A 40 -4.62 1.48 -12.15
C ILE A 40 -3.19 1.61 -11.64
N THR A 41 -2.48 2.70 -11.98
CA THR A 41 -1.12 2.93 -11.48
C THR A 41 -1.09 3.01 -9.95
N LEU A 42 -2.06 3.70 -9.34
CA LEU A 42 -2.19 3.82 -7.89
C LEU A 42 -2.48 2.45 -7.25
N GLY A 43 -3.35 1.65 -7.87
CA GLY A 43 -3.60 0.26 -7.47
C GLY A 43 -2.35 -0.61 -7.50
N ILE A 44 -1.54 -0.53 -8.56
CA ILE A 44 -0.27 -1.27 -8.67
C ILE A 44 0.69 -0.86 -7.55
N LEU A 45 0.82 0.44 -7.27
CA LEU A 45 1.67 0.94 -6.19
C LEU A 45 1.23 0.45 -4.81
N ILE A 46 -0.08 0.40 -4.57
CA ILE A 46 -0.64 -0.16 -3.32
C ILE A 46 -0.30 -1.64 -3.19
N VAL A 47 -0.46 -2.43 -4.26
CA VAL A 47 -0.13 -3.86 -4.25
C VAL A 47 1.36 -4.07 -3.99
N LEU A 48 2.24 -3.31 -4.64
CA LEU A 48 3.69 -3.39 -4.41
C LEU A 48 4.06 -2.99 -2.97
N ALA A 49 3.44 -1.94 -2.43
CA ALA A 49 3.67 -1.51 -1.05
C ALA A 49 3.17 -2.55 -0.05
N ALA A 50 2.00 -3.15 -0.29
CA ALA A 50 1.44 -4.22 0.52
C ALA A 50 2.33 -5.48 0.47
N PHE A 51 2.80 -5.87 -0.72
CA PHE A 51 3.74 -6.97 -0.89
C PHE A 51 5.05 -6.73 -0.13
N GLY A 52 5.61 -5.51 -0.22
CA GLY A 52 6.80 -5.13 0.54
C GLY A 52 6.58 -5.18 2.06
N LEU A 53 5.38 -4.85 2.53
CA LEU A 53 5.01 -4.95 3.94
C LEU A 53 4.93 -6.42 4.39
N VAL A 54 4.28 -7.28 3.59
CA VAL A 54 4.18 -8.72 3.85
C VAL A 54 5.56 -9.37 3.83
N ALA A 55 6.37 -9.11 2.81
CA ALA A 55 7.73 -9.63 2.71
C ALA A 55 8.61 -9.20 3.90
N LYS A 56 8.50 -7.96 4.36
CA LYS A 56 9.19 -7.50 5.58
C LYS A 56 8.67 -8.17 6.85
N ALA A 57 7.35 -8.38 6.97
CA ALA A 57 6.76 -9.07 8.11
C ALA A 57 7.19 -10.55 8.16
N ASP A 58 7.27 -11.19 7.00
CA ASP A 58 7.71 -12.58 6.85
C ASP A 58 9.20 -12.75 7.20
N LEU A 59 10.08 -11.93 6.59
CA LEU A 59 11.52 -11.92 6.89
C LEU A 59 11.82 -11.49 8.34
N GLY A 60 11.03 -10.59 8.92
CA GLY A 60 11.15 -10.18 10.31
C GLY A 60 10.78 -11.28 11.30
N THR A 61 9.81 -12.13 10.94
CA THR A 61 9.37 -13.28 11.74
C THR A 61 10.44 -14.37 11.78
N HIS A 62 11.11 -14.65 10.66
CA HIS A 62 12.26 -15.58 10.62
C HIS A 62 13.43 -15.12 11.50
N LYS A 63 13.69 -13.81 11.59
CA LYS A 63 14.75 -13.28 12.45
C LYS A 63 14.39 -13.37 13.94
N LYS A 64 13.11 -13.21 14.28
CA LYS A 64 12.62 -13.28 15.67
C LYS A 64 12.60 -14.69 16.26
N LEU A 65 12.53 -15.73 15.41
CA LEU A 65 12.61 -17.14 15.82
C LEU A 65 14.04 -17.58 16.16
N LYS A 66 15.03 -17.03 15.45
CA LYS A 66 16.46 -17.29 15.73
C LYS A 66 16.94 -16.60 17.01
N ASP A 67 16.39 -15.42 17.32
CA ASP A 67 16.75 -14.63 18.51
C ASP A 67 16.11 -15.16 19.82
N ASN A 68 15.08 -16.01 19.72
CA ASN A 68 14.42 -16.66 20.87
C ASN A 68 14.96 -18.06 21.18
N ASN A 69 16.10 -18.46 20.60
CA ASN A 69 16.79 -19.72 20.92
C ASN A 69 15.90 -20.99 20.81
N TYR A 70 14.99 -21.03 19.83
CA TYR A 70 14.16 -22.21 19.54
C TYR A 70 14.76 -23.14 18.48
N LEU A 71 15.88 -22.74 17.87
CA LEU A 71 16.65 -23.53 16.92
C LEU A 71 18.13 -23.31 17.25
N ASP A 72 18.78 -24.37 17.76
CA ASP A 72 20.25 -24.47 17.89
C ASP A 72 20.96 -24.20 16.55
#